data_AF-A0A914J5H2-F1
#
_entry.id   AF-A0A914J5H2-F1
#
_cell.length_a   1.000
_cell.length_b   1.000
_cell.length_c   1.000
_cell.angle_alpha   90.00
_cell.angle_beta   90.00
_cell.angle_gamma   90.00
#
_symmetry.space_group_name_H-M   'P 1'
#
loop_
_entity.id
_entity.type
_entity.pdbx_description
1 polymer ?
#
loop_
_entity_poly.entity_id
_entity_poly.type
_entity_poly.pdbx_seq_one_letter_code
_entity_poly.pdbx_strand_id
1 'polypeptide(L)'
;MGHDRLLSGFKDGKPCFMLVFNKILGVAPKSKLRNGIDSVNSCHSKVVPIKCKSDVSNVSLQVYPKDGISSCMWPYIGQPDYIPPFAMLQVLNIPLETKIKIWCYADVDDLRIESDDEVDSAGHILKFFIIKKNTTTSNP
;
A
#
# COMPACT_ATOMS: atom_id res chain seq x y z
N MET A 1 24.30 -11.10 -0.03
CA MET A 1 24.21 -9.91 -0.91
C MET A 1 22.99 -9.09 -0.52
N GLY A 2 23.21 -7.89 0.04
CA GLY A 2 22.26 -6.76 0.06
C GLY A 2 21.02 -6.82 0.97
N HIS A 3 21.17 -6.68 2.29
CA HIS A 3 20.07 -6.34 3.22
C HIS A 3 19.98 -4.83 3.56
N ASP A 4 20.88 -4.00 3.03
CA ASP A 4 20.94 -2.56 3.38
C ASP A 4 20.01 -1.64 2.57
N ARG A 5 19.21 -2.17 1.64
CA ARG A 5 18.34 -1.33 0.78
C ARG A 5 16.98 -0.98 1.39
N LEU A 6 16.59 -1.59 2.51
CA LEU A 6 15.29 -1.29 3.15
C LEU A 6 15.32 0.03 3.95
N LEU A 7 16.49 0.48 4.42
CA LEU A 7 16.65 1.69 5.23
C LEU A 7 17.06 2.94 4.44
N SER A 8 17.38 2.83 3.14
CA SER A 8 17.92 3.95 2.36
C SER A 8 16.88 5.03 2.04
N GLY A 9 15.60 4.69 1.93
CA GLY A 9 14.54 5.66 1.64
C GLY A 9 14.42 6.77 2.71
N PHE A 10 14.57 6.41 3.99
CA PHE A 10 14.54 7.41 5.07
C PHE A 10 15.73 8.37 5.03
N LYS A 11 16.93 7.86 4.67
CA LYS A 11 18.15 8.70 4.56
C LYS A 11 18.07 9.69 3.40
N ASP A 12 17.38 9.31 2.32
CA ASP A 12 17.16 10.18 1.16
C ASP A 12 15.96 11.12 1.30
N GLY A 13 15.30 11.14 2.48
CA GLY A 13 14.11 11.97 2.74
C GLY A 13 12.85 11.50 2.01
N LYS A 14 12.82 10.23 1.60
CA LYS A 14 11.72 9.56 0.88
C LYS A 14 11.19 8.39 1.72
N PRO A 15 10.31 8.66 2.70
CA PRO A 15 9.84 7.65 3.64
C PRO A 15 9.14 6.51 2.90
N CYS A 16 9.25 5.32 3.49
CA CYS A 16 8.61 4.11 3.01
C CYS A 16 7.71 3.55 4.12
N PHE A 17 6.45 3.30 3.78
CA PHE A 17 5.42 2.80 4.69
C PHE A 17 5.07 1.37 4.31
N MET A 18 4.90 0.50 5.31
CA MET A 18 4.41 -0.86 5.09
C MET A 18 2.89 -0.89 5.27
N LEU A 19 2.18 -1.31 4.23
CA LEU A 19 0.73 -1.50 4.20
C LEU A 19 0.45 -2.98 4.47
N VAL A 20 -0.15 -3.31 5.60
CA VAL A 20 -0.41 -4.70 6.01
C VAL A 20 -1.90 -5.02 5.91
N PHE A 21 -2.24 -6.15 5.33
CA PHE A 21 -3.62 -6.65 5.28
C PHE A 21 -4.00 -7.38 6.57
N ASN A 22 -5.21 -7.13 7.04
CA ASN A 22 -5.79 -7.87 8.17
C ASN A 22 -5.99 -9.35 7.80
N LYS A 23 -5.70 -10.23 8.78
CA LYS A 23 -5.94 -11.66 8.66
C LYS A 23 -7.42 -11.94 8.93
N ILE A 24 -8.19 -12.23 7.89
CA ILE A 24 -9.62 -12.58 8.02
C ILE A 24 -9.81 -14.01 7.52
N LEU A 25 -10.39 -14.85 8.37
CA LEU A 25 -10.57 -16.29 8.10
C LEU A 25 -11.48 -16.48 6.88
N GLY A 26 -11.03 -17.28 5.91
CA GLY A 26 -11.80 -17.64 4.72
C GLY A 26 -11.94 -16.53 3.67
N VAL A 27 -11.43 -15.33 3.92
CA VAL A 27 -11.57 -14.20 2.99
C VAL A 27 -10.41 -14.18 1.99
N ALA A 28 -10.77 -14.11 0.71
CA ALA A 28 -9.85 -13.83 -0.39
C ALA A 28 -10.41 -12.66 -1.21
N PRO A 29 -9.68 -11.55 -1.36
CA PRO A 29 -10.09 -10.45 -2.23
C PRO A 29 -10.22 -10.94 -3.67
N LYS A 30 -11.12 -10.34 -4.45
CA LYS A 30 -11.07 -10.48 -5.91
C LYS A 30 -9.69 -10.09 -6.41
N SER A 31 -9.20 -10.80 -7.42
CA SER A 31 -7.87 -10.54 -7.99
C SER A 31 -7.99 -10.34 -9.50
N LYS A 32 -7.09 -9.56 -10.05
CA LYS A 32 -6.98 -9.29 -11.48
C LYS A 32 -5.85 -10.11 -12.07
N LEU A 33 -5.92 -10.39 -13.37
CA LEU A 33 -4.78 -10.99 -14.07
C LEU A 33 -3.60 -10.02 -14.01
N ARG A 34 -2.43 -10.57 -13.73
CA ARG A 34 -1.17 -9.85 -13.79
C ARG A 34 -0.94 -9.40 -15.24
N ASN A 35 -0.46 -8.17 -15.41
CA ASN A 35 -0.17 -7.62 -16.74
C ASN A 35 0.81 -8.52 -17.53
N GLY A 36 0.48 -8.80 -18.79
CA GLY A 36 1.31 -9.60 -19.69
C GLY A 36 1.22 -11.12 -19.49
N ILE A 37 0.19 -11.61 -18.79
CA ILE A 37 -0.11 -13.05 -18.69
C ILE A 37 -1.44 -13.35 -19.39
N ASP A 38 -1.37 -14.09 -20.50
CA ASP A 38 -2.51 -14.38 -21.39
C ASP A 38 -3.34 -15.60 -20.96
N SER A 39 -3.64 -15.68 -19.66
CA SER A 39 -4.35 -16.77 -18.99
C SER A 39 -3.48 -17.94 -18.54
N VAL A 40 -3.29 -17.99 -17.22
CA VAL A 40 -3.01 -19.20 -16.48
C VAL A 40 -4.00 -19.18 -15.32
N ASN A 41 -4.78 -20.23 -15.09
CA ASN A 41 -5.69 -20.33 -13.94
C ASN A 41 -4.91 -20.68 -12.66
N SER A 42 -3.93 -19.86 -12.30
CA SER A 42 -3.11 -20.02 -11.11
C SER A 42 -3.24 -18.79 -10.21
N CYS A 43 -2.97 -18.95 -8.91
CA CYS A 43 -2.86 -17.81 -8.01
C CYS A 43 -1.62 -16.94 -8.32
N HIS A 44 -0.61 -17.48 -9.02
CA HIS A 44 0.59 -16.74 -9.42
C HIS A 44 0.36 -15.75 -10.55
N SER A 45 -0.65 -15.99 -11.39
CA SER A 45 -1.04 -15.10 -12.48
C SER A 45 -2.05 -14.05 -12.04
N LYS A 46 -2.46 -14.07 -10.77
CA LYS A 46 -3.47 -13.18 -10.21
C LYS A 46 -2.91 -12.34 -9.08
N VAL A 47 -3.28 -11.07 -9.08
CA VAL A 47 -2.81 -10.08 -8.12
C VAL A 47 -3.95 -9.24 -7.58
N VAL A 48 -3.82 -8.82 -6.32
CA VAL A 48 -4.67 -7.82 -5.68
C VAL A 48 -3.97 -6.47 -5.84
N PRO A 49 -4.38 -5.63 -6.81
CA PRO A 49 -3.75 -4.34 -7.06
C PRO A 49 -4.01 -3.38 -5.90
N ILE A 50 -2.99 -2.60 -5.53
CA ILE A 50 -3.07 -1.58 -4.50
C ILE A 50 -2.90 -0.22 -5.14
N LYS A 51 -3.84 0.69 -4.88
CA LYS A 51 -3.77 2.08 -5.33
C LYS A 51 -3.67 2.99 -4.13
N CYS A 52 -2.76 3.96 -4.22
CA CYS A 52 -2.63 5.03 -3.25
C CYS A 52 -2.78 6.37 -3.95
N LYS A 53 -3.43 7.32 -3.28
CA LYS A 53 -3.64 8.69 -3.76
C LYS A 53 -3.31 9.67 -2.64
N SER A 54 -2.98 10.90 -3.04
CA SER A 54 -2.80 12.04 -2.14
C SER A 54 -3.80 13.15 -2.48
N ASP A 55 -4.12 13.97 -1.48
CA ASP A 55 -4.89 15.20 -1.65
C ASP A 55 -4.08 16.30 -2.35
N VAL A 56 -2.75 16.20 -2.31
CA VAL A 56 -1.82 17.09 -2.99
C VAL A 56 -1.34 16.47 -4.32
N SER A 57 -1.47 17.21 -5.43
CA SER A 57 -1.21 16.71 -6.79
C SER A 57 0.27 16.51 -7.15
N ASN A 58 1.19 17.22 -6.50
CA ASN A 58 2.64 17.14 -6.78
C ASN A 58 3.37 16.07 -5.93
N VAL A 59 2.62 15.24 -5.21
CA VAL A 59 3.16 14.14 -4.42
C VAL A 59 3.18 12.88 -5.26
N SER A 60 4.37 12.34 -5.49
CA SER A 60 4.55 11.09 -6.23
C SER A 60 4.60 9.90 -5.28
N LEU A 61 3.70 8.95 -5.47
CA LEU A 61 3.56 7.74 -4.67
C LEU A 61 3.92 6.51 -5.51
N GLN A 62 4.65 5.58 -4.92
CA GLN A 62 5.02 4.33 -5.58
C GLN A 62 4.75 3.14 -4.68
N VAL A 63 3.94 2.20 -5.16
CA VAL A 63 3.60 0.98 -4.44
C VAL A 63 4.45 -0.18 -4.96
N TYR A 64 4.85 -1.06 -4.04
CA TYR A 64 5.60 -2.27 -4.30
C TYR A 64 4.92 -3.47 -3.63
N PRO A 65 4.69 -4.58 -4.35
CA PRO A 65 4.93 -4.76 -5.79
C PRO A 65 4.03 -3.84 -6.65
N LYS A 66 4.53 -3.41 -7.82
CA LYS A 66 3.83 -2.42 -8.68
C LYS A 66 2.50 -2.94 -9.25
N ASP A 67 2.46 -4.24 -9.48
CA ASP A 67 1.32 -5.00 -9.98
C ASP A 67 0.34 -5.41 -8.87
N GLY A 68 0.75 -5.31 -7.60
CA GLY A 68 -0.05 -5.71 -6.45
C GLY A 68 0.46 -6.99 -5.79
N ILE A 69 -0.32 -7.49 -4.85
CA ILE A 69 0.08 -8.65 -4.02
C ILE A 69 -0.47 -9.92 -4.67
N SER A 70 0.34 -10.98 -4.74
CA SER A 70 -0.09 -12.27 -5.31
C SER A 70 -1.31 -12.83 -4.57
N SER A 71 -2.30 -13.31 -5.33
CA SER A 71 -3.49 -13.91 -4.73
C SER A 71 -3.21 -15.23 -4.00
N CYS A 72 -2.02 -15.82 -4.17
CA CYS A 72 -1.61 -17.04 -3.46
C CYS A 72 -1.52 -16.86 -1.95
N MET A 73 -1.41 -15.62 -1.45
CA MET A 73 -1.36 -15.37 -0.02
C MET A 73 -2.74 -15.49 0.65
N TRP A 74 -3.81 -15.67 -0.12
CA TRP A 74 -5.19 -15.82 0.37
C TRP A 74 -5.81 -17.14 -0.08
N PRO A 75 -6.85 -17.63 0.64
CA PRO A 75 -7.37 -17.10 1.89
C PRO A 75 -6.51 -17.48 3.11
N TYR A 76 -6.69 -16.74 4.21
CA TYR A 76 -6.21 -17.20 5.52
C TYR A 76 -7.15 -18.29 6.05
N ILE A 77 -6.62 -19.45 6.40
CA ILE A 77 -7.38 -20.62 6.87
C ILE A 77 -6.99 -21.04 8.31
N GLY A 78 -6.32 -20.17 9.05
CA GLY A 78 -5.85 -20.50 10.41
C GLY A 78 -4.50 -21.21 10.44
N GLN A 79 -3.76 -21.21 9.34
CA GLN A 79 -2.47 -21.88 9.26
C GLN A 79 -1.43 -21.23 10.19
N PRO A 80 -0.62 -22.03 10.91
CA PRO A 80 0.43 -21.52 11.79
C PRO A 80 1.47 -20.72 10.99
N ASP A 81 2.07 -19.73 11.63
CA ASP A 81 3.11 -18.86 11.07
C ASP A 81 2.71 -18.14 9.77
N TYR A 82 1.41 -17.95 9.54
CA TYR A 82 0.92 -17.18 8.40
C TYR A 82 1.46 -15.74 8.44
N ILE A 83 2.20 -15.36 7.40
CA ILE A 83 2.64 -13.97 7.22
C ILE A 83 1.53 -13.22 6.48
N PRO A 84 0.94 -12.17 7.09
CA PRO A 84 -0.08 -11.39 6.43
C PRO A 84 0.50 -10.74 5.16
N PRO A 85 -0.25 -10.71 4.06
CA PRO A 85 0.16 -10.03 2.85
C PRO A 85 0.41 -8.55 3.13
N PHE A 86 1.49 -8.01 2.58
CA PHE A 86 1.85 -6.61 2.74
C PHE A 86 2.36 -6.01 1.43
N ALA A 87 2.24 -4.68 1.32
CA ALA A 87 2.83 -3.88 0.26
C ALA A 87 3.66 -2.74 0.88
N MET A 88 4.63 -2.22 0.14
CA MET A 88 5.38 -1.04 0.53
C MET A 88 4.91 0.16 -0.28
N LEU A 89 4.73 1.29 0.38
CA LEU A 89 4.45 2.58 -0.23
C LEU A 89 5.65 3.50 -0.03
N GLN A 90 6.30 3.89 -1.11
CA GLN A 90 7.35 4.90 -1.11
C GLN A 90 6.78 6.26 -1.52
N VAL A 91 7.08 7.30 -0.74
CA VAL A 91 6.74 8.68 -1.07
C VAL A 91 7.97 9.34 -1.68
N LEU A 92 7.92 9.61 -2.98
CA LEU A 92 9.09 10.05 -3.76
C LEU A 92 9.34 11.55 -3.66
N ASN A 93 8.30 12.34 -3.40
CA ASN A 93 8.37 13.78 -3.22
C ASN A 93 7.43 14.22 -2.10
N ILE A 94 7.94 15.03 -1.16
CA ILE A 94 7.16 15.59 -0.05
C ILE A 94 7.44 17.09 0.01
N PRO A 95 6.44 17.94 -0.31
CA PRO A 95 6.52 19.38 -0.08
C PRO A 95 6.84 19.70 1.39
N LEU A 96 7.71 20.67 1.61
CA LEU A 96 8.06 21.14 2.96
C LEU A 96 6.86 21.82 3.62
N GLU A 97 6.74 21.65 4.94
CA GLU A 97 5.73 22.29 5.80
C GLU A 97 4.28 22.10 5.32
N THR A 98 4.04 21.07 4.50
CA THR A 98 2.73 20.76 3.94
C THR A 98 2.19 19.49 4.58
N LYS A 99 0.97 19.55 5.10
CA LYS A 99 0.23 18.37 5.57
C LYS A 99 -0.43 17.70 4.39
N ILE A 100 -0.07 16.44 4.15
CA ILE A 100 -0.55 15.65 3.00
C ILE A 100 -1.36 14.49 3.56
N LYS A 101 -2.59 14.32 3.07
CA LYS A 101 -3.42 13.15 3.31
C LYS A 101 -3.15 12.13 2.23
N ILE A 102 -2.71 10.93 2.63
CA ILE A 102 -2.56 9.79 1.74
C ILE A 102 -3.65 8.77 2.09
N TRP A 103 -4.29 8.20 1.07
CA TRP A 103 -5.18 7.07 1.23
C TRP A 103 -4.85 5.95 0.25
N CYS A 104 -4.86 4.72 0.76
CA CYS A 104 -4.55 3.51 0.01
C CYS A 104 -5.71 2.51 0.09
N TYR A 105 -5.99 1.82 -1.01
CA TYR A 105 -7.07 0.83 -1.11
C TYR A 105 -6.71 -0.29 -2.10
N ALA A 106 -7.36 -1.45 -1.95
CA ALA A 106 -7.29 -2.53 -2.93
C ALA A 106 -8.26 -2.24 -4.09
N ASP A 107 -7.77 -2.27 -5.34
CA ASP A 107 -8.52 -1.87 -6.54
C ASP A 107 -9.22 -3.06 -7.20
N VAL A 108 -10.31 -3.55 -6.59
CA VAL A 108 -11.00 -4.76 -7.04
C VAL A 108 -12.52 -4.57 -7.03
N ASP A 109 -13.22 -5.14 -8.02
CA ASP A 109 -14.58 -4.73 -8.39
C ASP A 109 -15.69 -5.07 -7.38
N ASP A 110 -15.44 -6.02 -6.46
CA ASP A 110 -16.38 -6.35 -5.36
C ASP A 110 -16.25 -5.44 -4.14
N LEU A 111 -15.29 -4.52 -4.15
CA LEU A 111 -15.07 -3.59 -3.05
C LEU A 111 -15.57 -2.21 -3.49
N ARG A 112 -16.89 -2.08 -3.68
CA ARG A 112 -17.52 -0.76 -3.88
C ARG A 112 -17.79 -0.13 -2.53
N ILE A 113 -17.30 1.10 -2.39
CA ILE A 113 -17.53 1.99 -1.25
C ILE A 113 -18.47 3.06 -1.75
N GLU A 114 -19.67 3.13 -1.16
CA GLU A 114 -20.47 4.35 -1.13
C GLU A 114 -20.38 4.89 0.30
N SER A 115 -19.99 6.15 0.45
CA SER A 115 -20.09 6.86 1.72
C SER A 115 -20.47 8.30 1.45
N ASP A 116 -21.53 8.77 2.09
CA ASP A 116 -22.01 10.15 2.00
C ASP A 116 -21.39 11.06 3.08
N ASP A 117 -20.83 10.53 4.18
CA ASP A 117 -20.08 11.33 5.17
C ASP A 117 -19.20 10.47 6.10
N GLU A 118 -18.30 11.17 6.80
CA GLU A 118 -17.09 10.85 7.58
C GLU A 118 -17.07 9.66 8.57
N VAL A 119 -17.66 8.51 8.25
CA VAL A 119 -17.41 7.23 8.93
C VAL A 119 -17.09 6.19 7.88
N ASP A 120 -15.81 5.78 7.85
CA ASP A 120 -15.20 4.78 6.96
C ASP A 120 -15.98 3.46 6.97
N SER A 121 -17.07 3.42 6.21
CA SER A 121 -17.90 2.25 5.97
C SER A 121 -17.27 1.38 4.87
N ALA A 122 -16.03 0.99 5.14
CA ALA A 122 -15.30 -0.15 4.57
C ALA A 122 -13.92 -0.14 5.22
N GLY A 123 -13.61 -1.16 6.03
CA GLY A 123 -12.31 -1.34 6.72
C GLY A 123 -11.12 -1.65 5.79
N HIS A 124 -11.06 -0.99 4.63
CA HIS A 124 -10.20 -1.32 3.50
C HIS A 124 -9.49 -0.09 2.90
N ILE A 125 -9.75 1.11 3.43
CA ILE A 125 -8.99 2.32 3.10
C ILE A 125 -8.08 2.65 4.30
N LEU A 126 -6.77 2.56 4.11
CA LEU A 126 -5.82 3.14 5.06
C LEU A 126 -5.65 4.62 4.74
N LYS A 127 -6.02 5.51 5.67
CA LYS A 127 -5.79 6.96 5.57
C LYS A 127 -4.76 7.39 6.60
N PHE A 128 -3.77 8.18 6.21
CA PHE A 128 -2.80 8.75 7.14
C PHE A 128 -2.27 10.09 6.64
N PHE A 129 -1.65 10.85 7.54
CA PHE A 129 -1.08 12.15 7.22
C PHE A 129 0.44 12.15 7.35
N ILE A 130 1.12 12.87 6.47
CA ILE A 130 2.56 13.11 6.56
C ILE A 130 2.86 14.61 6.47
N ILE A 131 3.91 15.05 7.17
CA ILE A 131 4.44 16.42 7.13
C ILE A 131 5.97 16.32 7.12
N LYS A 132 6.63 16.94 6.14
CA LYS A 132 8.09 17.10 6.14
C LYS A 132 8.45 18.45 6.75
N LYS A 133 9.10 18.44 7.91
CA LYS A 133 9.57 19.66 8.58
C LYS A 133 10.92 20.13 8.04
N ASN A 134 11.12 21.43 7.97
CA ASN A 134 12.41 22.04 7.70
C ASN A 134 13.31 21.89 8.93
N THR A 135 14.37 21.12 8.78
CA THR A 135 15.41 20.98 9.82
C THR A 135 16.50 21.98 9.52
N THR A 136 16.27 23.26 9.84
CA THR A 136 17.40 24.16 10.06
C THR A 136 18.11 23.69 11.31
N THR A 137 19.30 23.12 11.13
CA THR A 137 20.26 22.88 12.21
C THR A 137 20.51 24.20 12.93
N SER A 138 19.80 24.42 14.03
CA SER A 138 20.31 25.28 15.10
C SER A 138 21.49 24.53 15.69
N ASN A 139 22.69 24.87 15.24
CA ASN A 139 23.90 24.50 15.98
C ASN A 139 23.78 25.12 17.38
N PRO A 140 23.95 24.35 18.47
CA PRO A 140 24.19 24.92 19.79
C PRO A 140 25.52 25.69 19.83
#